data_AF-A0A7C8DRB7-F1
#
_entry.id   AF-A0A7C8DRB7-F1
#
_cell.length_a   1.000
_cell.length_b   1.000
_cell.length_c   1.000
_cell.angle_alpha   90.00
_cell.angle_beta   90.00
_cell.angle_gamma   90.00
#
_symmetry.space_group_name_H-M   'P 1'
#
loop_
_entity.id
_entity.type
_entity.pdbx_description
1 polymer ?
#
loop_
_entity_poly.entity_id
_entity_poly.type
_entity_poly.pdbx_seq_one_letter_code
_entity_poly.pdbx_strand_id
1 'polypeptide(L)'
;SSTRPVILEDAKVPVENVLFEVGKGHKIAFNILNIGRWKLGAASVGGCKGCVREAVKYANGRIQFKAPISSFGMIKTKLANMAVKTYMSDSVMYRLAGMFDNKLGTLDAEAKKSGAENAKAIEEYAAECSISKVYGSEALDYCVDEYVQILGGYGFCSEYPAERYYRDSRINRIWEGTNEINRMLIPGTILGRAMKGKLNLLPAAQAIAGFLMGYSPLAVQLPDTPLAQQEHMVKMSKKMALMIAGVAAQKFGTGLTKEQEVLGKIADIIMEVFAMESGLLRTLKMINNQGEEKAKYQIAAVKCYVDDMIPQLEMWAKQVVAYVEKGDMLRTQLAGVKKLARYQPIDAVTLKREIADRIIDLEAYPF
;
A
#
# COMPACT_ATOMS: atom_id res chain seq x y z
N SER A 1 -16.15 -20.94 4.42
CA SER A 1 -16.03 -20.54 5.84
C SER A 1 -17.39 -20.64 6.49
N SER A 2 -17.52 -21.18 7.71
CA SER A 2 -18.81 -21.18 8.43
C SER A 2 -19.07 -19.78 8.98
N THR A 3 -20.24 -19.22 8.71
CA THR A 3 -20.68 -17.92 9.23
C THR A 3 -22.04 -18.11 9.90
N ARG A 4 -22.11 -17.88 11.21
CA ARG A 4 -23.32 -18.08 12.02
C ARG A 4 -23.46 -16.94 13.04
N PRO A 5 -24.68 -16.52 13.38
CA PRO A 5 -24.91 -15.74 14.58
C PRO A 5 -24.54 -16.59 15.81
N VAL A 6 -23.99 -15.96 16.85
CA VAL A 6 -23.78 -16.57 18.17
C VAL A 6 -24.86 -16.01 19.09
N ILE A 7 -25.77 -16.87 19.55
CA ILE A 7 -26.89 -16.51 20.43
C ILE A 7 -26.50 -16.90 21.86
N LEU A 8 -26.61 -15.93 22.77
CA LEU A 8 -26.28 -16.09 24.19
C LEU A 8 -27.53 -15.76 25.02
N GLU A 9 -28.27 -16.78 25.43
CA GLU A 9 -29.44 -16.66 26.32
C GLU A 9 -29.11 -17.33 27.65
N ASP A 10 -29.07 -16.55 28.74
CA ASP A 10 -28.69 -17.00 30.08
C ASP A 10 -27.41 -17.84 30.13
N ALA A 11 -26.47 -17.56 29.22
CA ALA A 11 -25.20 -18.25 29.13
C ALA A 11 -24.35 -17.95 30.37
N LYS A 12 -24.21 -18.95 31.26
CA LYS A 12 -23.40 -18.83 32.48
C LYS A 12 -21.91 -18.81 32.13
N VAL A 13 -21.25 -17.70 32.40
CA VAL A 13 -19.80 -17.53 32.21
C VAL A 13 -19.13 -17.37 33.59
N PRO A 14 -18.18 -18.24 33.96
CA PRO A 14 -17.43 -18.11 35.22
C PRO A 14 -16.68 -16.78 35.32
N VAL A 15 -16.53 -16.24 36.53
CA VAL A 15 -15.91 -14.92 36.77
C VAL A 15 -14.42 -14.91 36.39
N GLU A 16 -13.75 -16.04 36.52
CA GLU A 16 -12.36 -16.28 36.13
C GLU A 16 -12.14 -16.23 34.61
N ASN A 17 -13.21 -16.34 33.82
CA ASN A 17 -13.15 -16.21 32.35
C ASN A 17 -13.26 -14.76 31.87
N VAL A 18 -13.37 -13.79 32.78
CA VAL A 18 -13.26 -12.36 32.41
C VAL A 18 -11.87 -12.12 31.84
N LEU A 19 -11.81 -11.85 30.54
CA LEU A 19 -10.55 -11.55 29.86
C LEU A 19 -10.21 -10.06 30.05
N PHE A 20 -9.05 -9.82 30.69
CA PHE A 20 -8.52 -8.49 31.01
C PHE A 20 -9.34 -7.77 32.11
N GLU A 21 -9.79 -6.54 31.87
CA GLU A 21 -10.47 -5.71 32.89
C GLU A 21 -11.88 -5.35 32.45
N VAL A 22 -12.84 -5.41 33.38
CA VAL A 22 -14.24 -5.01 33.17
C VAL A 22 -14.30 -3.57 32.65
N GLY A 23 -15.03 -3.35 31.55
CA GLY A 23 -15.15 -2.05 30.88
C GLY A 23 -13.99 -1.66 29.96
N LYS A 24 -12.88 -2.44 29.92
CA LYS A 24 -11.70 -2.14 29.08
C LYS A 24 -11.50 -3.10 27.90
N GLY A 25 -12.54 -3.83 27.48
CA GLY A 25 -12.48 -4.76 26.35
C GLY A 25 -12.07 -4.12 25.01
N HIS A 26 -12.33 -2.82 24.83
CA HIS A 26 -11.89 -2.07 23.63
C HIS A 26 -10.36 -2.12 23.43
N LYS A 27 -9.57 -2.21 24.51
CA LYS A 27 -8.11 -2.35 24.41
C LYS A 27 -7.70 -3.67 23.78
N ILE A 28 -8.38 -4.77 24.12
CA ILE A 28 -8.14 -6.06 23.46
C ILE A 28 -8.56 -5.97 21.99
N ALA A 29 -9.77 -5.47 21.72
CA ALA A 29 -10.32 -5.40 20.37
C ALA A 29 -9.41 -4.62 19.40
N PHE A 30 -8.97 -3.41 19.77
CA PHE A 30 -8.11 -2.60 18.90
C PHE A 30 -6.71 -3.19 18.71
N ASN A 31 -6.14 -3.84 19.73
CA ASN A 31 -4.83 -4.47 19.60
C ASN A 31 -4.87 -5.71 18.70
N ILE A 32 -5.89 -6.57 18.86
CA ILE A 32 -6.07 -7.75 18.00
C ILE A 32 -6.33 -7.33 16.55
N LEU A 33 -7.09 -6.26 16.32
CA LEU A 33 -7.33 -5.73 14.98
C LEU A 33 -6.04 -5.35 14.24
N ASN A 34 -5.01 -4.84 14.92
CA ASN A 34 -3.73 -4.52 14.26
C ASN A 34 -3.09 -5.76 13.64
N ILE A 35 -3.05 -6.87 14.39
CA ILE A 35 -2.54 -8.14 13.87
C ILE A 35 -3.48 -8.73 12.82
N GLY A 36 -4.80 -8.67 13.02
CA GLY A 36 -5.80 -9.13 12.04
C GLY A 36 -5.62 -8.44 10.68
N ARG A 37 -5.47 -7.11 10.69
CA ARG A 37 -5.20 -6.27 9.50
C ARG A 37 -3.95 -6.69 8.76
N TRP A 38 -2.82 -6.84 9.46
CA TRP A 38 -1.56 -7.28 8.84
C TRP A 38 -1.67 -8.71 8.28
N LYS A 39 -2.24 -9.65 9.04
CA LYS A 39 -2.43 -11.03 8.59
C LYS A 39 -3.34 -11.12 7.36
N LEU A 40 -4.38 -10.30 7.29
CA LEU A 40 -5.23 -10.21 6.10
C LEU A 40 -4.47 -9.67 4.89
N GLY A 41 -3.63 -8.64 5.09
CA GLY A 41 -2.73 -8.13 4.06
C GLY A 41 -1.78 -9.23 3.53
N ALA A 42 -1.18 -10.00 4.43
CA ALA A 42 -0.31 -11.12 4.07
C ALA A 42 -1.05 -12.24 3.31
N ALA A 43 -2.26 -12.60 3.75
CA ALA A 43 -3.10 -13.56 3.04
C ALA A 43 -3.47 -13.05 1.64
N SER A 44 -3.76 -11.76 1.50
CA SER A 44 -4.07 -11.13 0.22
C SER A 44 -2.90 -11.24 -0.76
N VAL A 45 -1.66 -11.03 -0.31
CA VAL A 45 -0.45 -11.22 -1.13
C VAL A 45 -0.32 -12.66 -1.63
N GLY A 46 -0.62 -13.65 -0.79
CA GLY A 46 -0.67 -15.06 -1.21
C GLY A 46 -1.69 -15.28 -2.32
N GLY A 47 -2.87 -14.67 -2.20
CA GLY A 47 -3.89 -14.65 -3.24
C GLY A 47 -3.40 -14.02 -4.54
N CYS A 48 -2.73 -12.87 -4.50
CA CYS A 48 -2.19 -12.20 -5.68
C CYS A 48 -1.16 -13.05 -6.42
N LYS A 49 -0.21 -13.66 -5.68
CA LYS A 49 0.79 -14.59 -6.26
C LYS A 49 0.11 -15.78 -6.92
N GLY A 50 -0.97 -16.29 -6.31
CA GLY A 50 -1.82 -17.33 -6.90
C GLY A 50 -2.47 -16.88 -8.21
N CYS A 51 -3.05 -15.68 -8.25
CA CYS A 51 -3.67 -15.12 -9.46
C CYS A 51 -2.68 -15.03 -10.62
N VAL A 52 -1.48 -14.48 -10.39
CA VAL A 52 -0.44 -14.38 -11.43
C VAL A 52 -0.09 -15.75 -12.00
N ARG A 53 0.15 -16.73 -11.12
CA ARG A 53 0.52 -18.10 -11.51
C ARG A 53 -0.57 -18.80 -12.32
N GLU A 54 -1.83 -18.74 -11.88
CA GLU A 54 -2.90 -19.42 -12.60
C GLU A 54 -3.30 -18.67 -13.89
N ALA A 55 -3.23 -17.34 -13.90
CA ALA A 55 -3.51 -16.52 -15.08
C ALA A 55 -2.51 -16.80 -16.21
N VAL A 56 -1.20 -16.87 -15.91
CA VAL A 56 -0.18 -17.08 -16.94
C VAL A 56 -0.24 -18.47 -17.56
N LYS A 57 -0.51 -19.52 -16.76
CA LYS A 57 -0.71 -20.88 -17.27
C LYS A 57 -1.84 -20.94 -18.28
N TYR A 58 -2.98 -20.31 -17.96
CA TYR A 58 -4.09 -20.21 -18.89
C TYR A 58 -3.70 -19.40 -20.14
N ALA A 59 -3.01 -18.27 -19.96
CA ALA A 59 -2.59 -17.40 -21.07
C ALA A 59 -1.64 -18.10 -22.05
N ASN A 60 -0.76 -18.97 -21.56
CA ASN A 60 0.14 -19.79 -22.38
C ASN A 60 -0.61 -20.90 -23.13
N GLY A 61 -1.57 -21.56 -22.48
CA GLY A 61 -2.34 -22.65 -23.10
C GLY A 61 -3.44 -22.20 -24.07
N ARG A 62 -3.97 -20.99 -23.91
CA ARG A 62 -5.11 -20.50 -24.70
C ARG A 62 -4.66 -19.89 -26.03
N ILE A 63 -5.08 -20.51 -27.14
CA ILE A 63 -4.83 -20.00 -28.50
C ILE A 63 -6.01 -19.18 -29.02
N GLN A 64 -5.75 -17.96 -29.49
CA GLN A 64 -6.67 -17.14 -30.29
C GLN A 64 -5.89 -16.46 -31.41
N PHE A 65 -6.53 -16.16 -32.54
CA PHE A 65 -5.85 -15.56 -33.71
C PHE A 65 -4.53 -16.29 -34.09
N LYS A 66 -4.53 -17.63 -33.96
CA LYS A 66 -3.40 -18.53 -34.25
C LYS A 66 -2.16 -18.34 -33.36
N ALA A 67 -2.26 -17.66 -32.22
CA ALA A 67 -1.17 -17.50 -31.25
C ALA A 67 -1.66 -17.70 -29.80
N PRO A 68 -0.76 -18.08 -28.87
CA PRO A 68 -1.06 -18.00 -27.44
C PRO A 68 -1.44 -16.58 -27.05
N ILE A 69 -2.48 -16.40 -26.23
CA ILE A 69 -2.89 -15.06 -25.81
C ILE A 69 -1.81 -14.37 -24.96
N SER A 70 -0.92 -15.13 -24.32
CA SER A 70 0.27 -14.60 -23.64
C SER A 70 1.23 -13.83 -24.55
N SER A 71 1.19 -14.06 -25.87
CA SER A 71 1.97 -13.29 -26.85
C SER A 71 1.42 -11.87 -27.07
N PHE A 72 0.17 -11.59 -26.71
CA PHE A 72 -0.48 -10.31 -26.97
C PHE A 72 -0.07 -9.24 -25.96
N GLY A 73 0.29 -8.05 -26.45
CA GLY A 73 0.77 -6.95 -25.62
C GLY A 73 -0.18 -6.58 -24.47
N MET A 74 -1.50 -6.60 -24.70
CA MET A 74 -2.48 -6.28 -23.67
C MET A 74 -2.56 -7.33 -22.55
N ILE A 75 -2.34 -8.61 -22.86
CA ILE A 75 -2.26 -9.69 -21.86
C ILE A 75 -0.96 -9.55 -21.07
N LYS A 76 0.16 -9.27 -21.75
CA LYS A 76 1.44 -8.97 -21.11
C LYS A 76 1.31 -7.80 -20.12
N THR A 77 0.65 -6.71 -20.50
CA THR A 77 0.40 -5.57 -19.60
C THR A 77 -0.37 -5.98 -18.35
N LYS A 78 -1.42 -6.80 -18.47
CA LYS A 78 -2.18 -7.30 -17.31
C LYS A 78 -1.30 -8.13 -16.38
N LEU A 79 -0.58 -9.12 -16.91
CA LEU A 79 0.33 -9.97 -16.14
C LEU A 79 1.40 -9.14 -15.41
N ALA A 80 2.01 -8.17 -16.11
CA ALA A 80 3.01 -7.29 -15.53
C ALA A 80 2.42 -6.42 -14.41
N ASN A 81 1.28 -5.78 -14.63
CA ASN A 81 0.64 -4.93 -13.61
C ASN A 81 0.26 -5.75 -12.36
N MET A 82 -0.28 -6.96 -12.54
CA MET A 82 -0.59 -7.88 -11.43
C MET A 82 0.68 -8.20 -10.63
N ALA A 83 1.78 -8.56 -11.31
CA ALA A 83 3.03 -8.90 -10.66
C ALA A 83 3.67 -7.69 -9.95
N VAL A 84 3.69 -6.52 -10.59
CA VAL A 84 4.24 -5.29 -10.01
C VAL A 84 3.46 -4.89 -8.74
N LYS A 85 2.12 -4.88 -8.80
CA LYS A 85 1.28 -4.56 -7.63
C LYS A 85 1.46 -5.59 -6.52
N THR A 86 1.60 -6.86 -6.87
CA THR A 86 1.94 -7.93 -5.92
C THR A 86 3.30 -7.70 -5.26
N TYR A 87 4.32 -7.29 -6.02
CA TYR A 87 5.66 -7.01 -5.48
C TYR A 87 5.66 -5.86 -4.48
N MET A 88 4.94 -4.77 -4.78
CA MET A 88 4.79 -3.66 -3.84
C MET A 88 4.05 -4.11 -2.57
N SER A 89 2.97 -4.86 -2.72
CA SER A 89 2.18 -5.37 -1.58
C SER A 89 2.99 -6.33 -0.71
N ASP A 90 3.72 -7.26 -1.32
CA ASP A 90 4.62 -8.19 -0.63
C ASP A 90 5.72 -7.44 0.15
N SER A 91 6.27 -6.38 -0.47
CA SER A 91 7.28 -5.53 0.17
C SER A 91 6.73 -4.77 1.38
N VAL A 92 5.49 -4.27 1.31
CA VAL A 92 4.77 -3.68 2.46
C VAL A 92 4.62 -4.69 3.60
N MET A 93 4.20 -5.92 3.31
CA MET A 93 3.96 -6.94 4.34
C MET A 93 5.24 -7.33 5.07
N TYR A 94 6.31 -7.61 4.34
CA TYR A 94 7.58 -8.02 4.94
C TYR A 94 8.30 -6.86 5.64
N ARG A 95 8.15 -5.62 5.15
CA ARG A 95 8.63 -4.44 5.87
C ARG A 95 7.95 -4.32 7.22
N LEU A 96 6.62 -4.45 7.27
CA LEU A 96 5.87 -4.37 8.52
C LEU A 96 6.21 -5.53 9.48
N ALA A 97 6.39 -6.75 8.96
CA ALA A 97 6.88 -7.88 9.76
C ALA A 97 8.22 -7.56 10.44
N GLY A 98 9.19 -7.04 9.69
CA GLY A 98 10.48 -6.63 10.24
C GLY A 98 10.37 -5.46 11.23
N MET A 99 9.42 -4.55 11.04
CA MET A 99 9.14 -3.48 12.02
C MET A 99 8.62 -4.05 13.34
N PHE A 100 7.73 -5.05 13.30
CA PHE A 100 7.31 -5.78 14.50
C PHE A 100 8.48 -6.47 15.18
N ASP A 101 9.26 -7.26 14.45
CA ASP A 101 10.39 -8.01 15.01
C ASP A 101 11.40 -7.07 15.67
N ASN A 102 11.74 -5.96 15.01
CA ASN A 102 12.65 -4.97 15.57
C ASN A 102 12.11 -4.36 16.87
N LYS A 103 10.81 -4.01 16.92
CA LYS A 103 10.22 -3.38 18.10
C LYS A 103 10.06 -4.37 19.25
N LEU A 104 9.59 -5.58 18.97
CA LEU A 104 9.50 -6.66 19.95
C LEU A 104 10.89 -7.08 20.45
N GLY A 105 11.91 -6.97 19.58
CA GLY A 105 13.31 -7.19 19.93
C GLY A 105 13.85 -6.24 21.02
N THR A 106 13.28 -5.04 21.15
CA THR A 106 13.65 -4.07 22.18
C THR A 106 13.10 -4.38 23.58
N LEU A 107 12.14 -5.31 23.68
CA LEU A 107 11.57 -5.73 24.96
C LEU A 107 12.53 -6.68 25.68
N ASP A 108 12.64 -6.53 27.00
CA ASP A 108 13.38 -7.49 27.84
C ASP A 108 12.64 -8.83 27.95
N ALA A 109 13.31 -9.82 28.55
CA ALA A 109 12.79 -11.18 28.66
C ALA A 109 11.46 -11.27 29.44
N GLU A 110 11.19 -10.35 30.36
CA GLU A 110 9.98 -10.35 31.17
C GLU A 110 8.83 -9.65 30.45
N ALA A 111 9.10 -8.50 29.82
CA ALA A 111 8.15 -7.80 28.98
C ALA A 111 7.67 -8.68 27.80
N LYS A 112 8.55 -9.53 27.24
CA LYS A 112 8.16 -10.49 26.19
C LYS A 112 7.15 -11.54 26.64
N LYS A 113 7.08 -11.87 27.93
CA LYS A 113 6.04 -12.76 28.47
C LYS A 113 4.71 -12.05 28.70
N SER A 114 4.70 -10.72 28.74
CA SER A 114 3.50 -9.91 28.97
C SER A 114 2.76 -9.62 27.66
N GLY A 115 1.56 -10.17 27.50
CA GLY A 115 0.70 -9.87 26.34
C GLY A 115 0.41 -8.37 26.17
N ALA A 116 0.34 -7.62 27.27
CA ALA A 116 0.08 -6.18 27.23
C ALA A 116 1.26 -5.37 26.66
N GLU A 117 2.49 -5.69 27.05
CA GLU A 117 3.69 -5.01 26.53
C GLU A 117 3.93 -5.37 25.05
N ASN A 118 3.73 -6.63 24.68
CA ASN A 118 3.77 -7.06 23.28
C ASN A 118 2.70 -6.33 22.43
N ALA A 119 1.46 -6.24 22.94
CA ALA A 119 0.38 -5.54 22.25
C ALA A 119 0.71 -4.06 22.04
N LYS A 120 1.22 -3.38 23.07
CA LYS A 120 1.67 -1.99 23.00
C LYS A 120 2.82 -1.78 22.00
N ALA A 121 3.75 -2.74 21.91
CA ALA A 121 4.81 -2.71 20.91
C ALA A 121 4.25 -2.80 19.48
N ILE A 122 3.24 -3.64 19.24
CA ILE A 122 2.55 -3.76 17.94
C ILE A 122 1.71 -2.51 17.64
N GLU A 123 1.07 -1.91 18.65
CA GLU A 123 0.28 -0.67 18.52
C GLU A 123 1.11 0.49 17.95
N GLU A 124 2.44 0.47 18.15
CA GLU A 124 3.38 1.41 17.53
C GLU A 124 3.33 1.38 16.00
N TYR A 125 2.72 0.39 15.36
CA TYR A 125 2.58 0.34 13.90
C TYR A 125 1.13 0.22 13.43
N ALA A 126 0.17 0.72 14.23
CA ALA A 126 -1.26 0.66 13.89
C ALA A 126 -1.62 1.35 12.55
N ALA A 127 -0.92 2.43 12.18
CA ALA A 127 -1.12 3.09 10.88
C ALA A 127 -0.66 2.17 9.74
N GLU A 128 0.53 1.60 9.85
CA GLU A 128 1.10 0.65 8.89
C GLU A 128 0.26 -0.63 8.78
N CYS A 129 -0.33 -1.12 9.88
CA CYS A 129 -1.29 -2.22 9.84
C CYS A 129 -2.49 -1.87 8.96
N SER A 130 -3.04 -0.67 9.13
CA SER A 130 -4.18 -0.18 8.34
C SER A 130 -3.81 -0.01 6.87
N ILE A 131 -2.61 0.53 6.57
CA ILE A 131 -2.04 0.59 5.22
C ILE A 131 -1.97 -0.81 4.61
N SER A 132 -1.40 -1.77 5.33
CA SER A 132 -1.18 -3.14 4.84
C SER A 132 -2.50 -3.84 4.50
N LYS A 133 -3.54 -3.62 5.31
CA LYS A 133 -4.87 -4.19 5.10
C LYS A 133 -5.52 -3.65 3.83
N VAL A 134 -5.60 -2.34 3.71
CA VAL A 134 -6.25 -1.68 2.55
C VAL A 134 -5.48 -2.01 1.29
N TYR A 135 -4.17 -1.76 1.29
CA TYR A 135 -3.31 -1.95 0.14
C TYR A 135 -3.30 -3.42 -0.33
N GLY A 136 -3.16 -4.38 0.58
CA GLY A 136 -3.18 -5.80 0.25
C GLY A 136 -4.54 -6.25 -0.31
N SER A 137 -5.65 -5.85 0.33
CA SER A 137 -6.99 -6.22 -0.14
C SER A 137 -7.32 -5.66 -1.53
N GLU A 138 -6.90 -4.42 -1.83
CA GLU A 138 -7.11 -3.78 -3.14
C GLU A 138 -6.13 -4.26 -4.20
N ALA A 139 -4.92 -4.67 -3.81
CA ALA A 139 -4.02 -5.38 -4.70
C ALA A 139 -4.60 -6.73 -5.14
N LEU A 140 -5.21 -7.48 -4.21
CA LEU A 140 -5.87 -8.74 -4.53
C LEU A 140 -7.09 -8.53 -5.42
N ASP A 141 -7.96 -7.56 -5.08
CA ASP A 141 -9.16 -7.21 -5.86
C ASP A 141 -8.79 -6.92 -7.33
N TYR A 142 -7.74 -6.12 -7.56
CA TYR A 142 -7.20 -5.88 -8.91
C TYR A 142 -6.68 -7.17 -9.58
N CYS A 143 -5.91 -7.98 -8.86
CA CYS A 143 -5.32 -9.19 -9.44
C CYS A 143 -6.37 -10.25 -9.80
N VAL A 144 -7.43 -10.40 -9.01
CA VAL A 144 -8.49 -11.37 -9.31
C VAL A 144 -9.38 -10.90 -10.46
N ASP A 145 -9.63 -9.59 -10.57
CA ASP A 145 -10.38 -9.01 -11.69
C ASP A 145 -9.65 -9.23 -13.01
N GLU A 146 -8.35 -8.94 -13.04
CA GLU A 146 -7.52 -9.18 -14.21
C GLU A 146 -7.34 -10.67 -14.51
N TYR A 147 -7.32 -11.54 -13.49
CA TYR A 147 -7.30 -12.98 -13.67
C TYR A 147 -8.58 -13.46 -14.39
N VAL A 148 -9.76 -13.04 -13.92
CA VAL A 148 -11.03 -13.31 -14.60
C VAL A 148 -10.99 -12.81 -16.04
N GLN A 149 -10.51 -11.59 -16.26
CA GLN A 149 -10.45 -10.97 -17.59
C GLN A 149 -9.54 -11.73 -18.56
N ILE A 150 -8.40 -12.26 -18.10
CA ILE A 150 -7.48 -13.09 -18.91
C ILE A 150 -8.16 -14.40 -19.34
N LEU A 151 -9.03 -14.97 -18.51
CA LEU A 151 -9.79 -16.17 -18.84
C LEU A 151 -10.98 -15.89 -19.79
N GLY A 152 -11.44 -14.64 -19.86
CA GLY A 152 -12.63 -14.27 -20.60
C GLY A 152 -13.88 -14.94 -20.01
N GLY A 153 -14.76 -15.47 -20.86
CA GLY A 153 -15.99 -16.14 -20.40
C GLY A 153 -15.75 -17.28 -19.41
N TYR A 154 -14.63 -18.00 -19.52
CA TYR A 154 -14.26 -19.07 -18.58
C TYR A 154 -13.98 -18.54 -17.17
N GLY A 155 -13.55 -17.29 -17.03
CA GLY A 155 -13.33 -16.67 -15.73
C GLY A 155 -14.63 -16.47 -14.94
N PHE A 156 -15.78 -16.54 -15.61
CA PHE A 156 -17.11 -16.47 -15.02
C PHE A 156 -17.73 -17.86 -14.75
N CYS A 157 -17.08 -18.93 -15.19
CA CYS A 157 -17.57 -20.30 -15.01
C CYS A 157 -17.05 -20.87 -13.68
N SER A 158 -17.93 -21.48 -12.88
CA SER A 158 -17.60 -22.07 -11.58
C SER A 158 -16.62 -23.25 -11.64
N GLU A 159 -16.40 -23.81 -12.83
CA GLU A 159 -15.38 -24.84 -13.09
C GLU A 159 -13.95 -24.27 -12.99
N TYR A 160 -13.78 -22.95 -13.17
CA TYR A 160 -12.48 -22.29 -13.12
C TYR A 160 -12.26 -21.65 -11.75
N PRO A 161 -11.06 -21.79 -11.16
CA PRO A 161 -10.75 -21.17 -9.87
C PRO A 161 -10.92 -19.65 -9.84
N ALA A 162 -10.76 -18.97 -10.98
CA ALA A 162 -10.89 -17.52 -11.10
C ALA A 162 -12.22 -16.99 -10.56
N GLU A 163 -13.33 -17.67 -10.88
CA GLU A 163 -14.67 -17.30 -10.43
C GLU A 163 -14.76 -17.28 -8.89
N ARG A 164 -14.24 -18.33 -8.25
CA ARG A 164 -14.20 -18.42 -6.79
C ARG A 164 -13.29 -17.36 -6.18
N TYR A 165 -12.09 -17.16 -6.75
CA TYR A 165 -11.14 -16.14 -6.30
C TYR A 165 -11.76 -14.75 -6.33
N TYR A 166 -12.52 -14.43 -7.39
CA TYR A 166 -13.20 -13.15 -7.54
C TYR A 166 -14.24 -12.92 -6.44
N ARG A 167 -15.10 -13.91 -6.16
CA ARG A 167 -16.10 -13.79 -5.09
C ARG A 167 -15.45 -13.72 -3.70
N ASP A 168 -14.46 -14.58 -3.45
CA ASP A 168 -13.81 -14.69 -2.14
C ASP A 168 -12.98 -13.44 -1.80
N SER A 169 -12.44 -12.73 -2.79
CA SER A 169 -11.64 -11.51 -2.55
C SER A 169 -12.48 -10.37 -1.96
N ARG A 170 -13.77 -10.29 -2.32
CA ARG A 170 -14.59 -9.10 -2.10
C ARG A 170 -14.77 -8.75 -0.61
N ILE A 171 -14.84 -9.76 0.24
CA ILE A 171 -15.00 -9.60 1.70
C ILE A 171 -13.76 -8.98 2.35
N ASN A 172 -12.58 -9.08 1.73
CA ASN A 172 -11.32 -8.56 2.29
C ASN A 172 -11.31 -7.04 2.44
N ARG A 173 -12.10 -6.34 1.62
CA ARG A 173 -12.26 -4.89 1.71
C ARG A 173 -13.25 -4.45 2.81
N ILE A 174 -13.92 -5.41 3.47
CA ILE A 174 -15.00 -5.16 4.43
C ILE A 174 -14.60 -5.57 5.86
N TRP A 175 -14.17 -6.81 6.08
CA TRP A 175 -13.77 -7.27 7.43
C TRP A 175 -12.40 -6.73 7.86
N GLU A 176 -12.04 -6.90 9.14
CA GLU A 176 -10.89 -6.22 9.79
C GLU A 176 -11.00 -4.68 9.76
N GLY A 177 -12.26 -4.21 9.82
CA GLY A 177 -12.67 -2.83 9.55
C GLY A 177 -12.72 -2.55 8.05
N THR A 178 -13.73 -1.84 7.57
CA THR A 178 -13.83 -1.52 6.14
C THR A 178 -12.62 -0.73 5.66
N ASN A 179 -12.34 -0.75 4.36
CA ASN A 179 -11.22 0.03 3.84
C ASN A 179 -11.40 1.53 4.10
N GLU A 180 -12.63 2.04 4.14
CA GLU A 180 -12.93 3.45 4.46
C GLU A 180 -12.55 3.78 5.91
N ILE A 181 -12.90 2.90 6.86
CA ILE A 181 -12.50 3.08 8.27
C ILE A 181 -10.99 3.02 8.42
N ASN A 182 -10.32 2.07 7.76
CA ASN A 182 -8.86 1.98 7.79
C ASN A 182 -8.20 3.23 7.17
N ARG A 183 -8.76 3.77 6.07
CA ARG A 183 -8.32 5.04 5.47
C ARG A 183 -8.45 6.20 6.44
N MET A 184 -9.50 6.28 7.25
CA MET A 184 -9.61 7.33 8.27
C MET A 184 -8.59 7.16 9.41
N LEU A 185 -8.28 5.91 9.78
CA LEU A 185 -7.33 5.63 10.85
C LEU A 185 -5.90 6.00 10.50
N ILE A 186 -5.46 5.86 9.25
CA ILE A 186 -4.08 6.17 8.84
C ILE A 186 -3.66 7.61 9.21
N PRO A 187 -4.28 8.67 8.64
CA PRO A 187 -3.97 10.05 9.00
C PRO A 187 -4.36 10.35 10.46
N GLY A 188 -5.46 9.77 10.98
CA GLY A 188 -5.89 9.97 12.36
C GLY A 188 -4.85 9.51 13.40
N THR A 189 -4.26 8.33 13.22
CA THR A 189 -3.20 7.79 14.06
C THR A 189 -1.93 8.63 13.96
N ILE A 190 -1.53 9.01 12.75
CA ILE A 190 -0.34 9.83 12.49
C ILE A 190 -0.48 11.22 13.15
N LEU A 191 -1.59 11.91 12.94
CA LEU A 191 -1.88 13.21 13.56
C LEU A 191 -2.01 13.10 15.09
N GLY A 192 -2.69 12.05 15.57
CA GLY A 192 -2.81 11.77 17.00
C GLY A 192 -1.46 11.60 17.70
N ARG A 193 -0.48 10.98 17.03
CA ARG A 193 0.90 10.87 17.54
C ARG A 193 1.64 12.20 17.50
N ALA A 194 1.43 13.01 16.47
CA ALA A 194 2.03 14.34 16.39
C ALA A 194 1.54 15.26 17.52
N MET A 195 0.24 15.28 17.80
CA MET A 195 -0.33 16.05 18.91
C MET A 195 0.21 15.60 20.28
N LYS A 196 0.56 14.31 20.43
CA LYS A 196 1.19 13.75 21.65
C LYS A 196 2.71 13.96 21.69
N GLY A 197 3.29 14.71 20.76
CA GLY A 197 4.74 14.96 20.68
C GLY A 197 5.58 13.74 20.26
N LYS A 198 4.94 12.64 19.82
CA LYS A 198 5.64 11.42 19.37
C LYS A 198 6.16 11.53 17.94
N LEU A 199 5.61 12.44 17.14
CA LEU A 199 6.04 12.71 15.77
C LEU A 199 6.15 14.22 15.54
N ASN A 200 7.27 14.67 14.97
CA ASN A 200 7.53 16.09 14.76
C ASN A 200 6.94 16.60 13.42
N LEU A 201 5.65 16.41 13.20
CA LEU A 201 5.01 16.67 11.89
C LEU A 201 4.82 18.15 11.57
N LEU A 202 4.47 18.98 12.55
CA LEU A 202 4.19 20.39 12.30
C LEU A 202 5.44 21.15 11.81
N PRO A 203 6.61 21.02 12.47
CA PRO A 203 7.85 21.60 11.94
C PRO A 203 8.26 21.01 10.59
N ALA A 204 8.04 19.70 10.38
CA ALA A 204 8.34 19.07 9.10
C ALA A 204 7.48 19.65 7.96
N ALA A 205 6.19 19.91 8.20
CA ALA A 205 5.29 20.54 7.23
C ALA A 205 5.68 22.00 6.95
N GLN A 206 6.00 22.78 8.00
CA GLN A 206 6.47 24.18 7.85
C GLN A 206 7.76 24.26 7.03
N ALA A 207 8.69 23.31 7.22
CA ALA A 207 9.94 23.25 6.46
C ALA A 207 9.72 23.00 4.95
N ILE A 208 8.56 22.45 4.53
CA ILE A 208 8.28 22.23 3.10
C ILE A 208 8.11 23.56 2.37
N ALA A 209 7.47 24.56 2.97
CA ALA A 209 7.30 25.87 2.34
C ALA A 209 8.66 26.53 2.03
N GLY A 210 9.58 26.52 3.00
CA GLY A 210 10.95 27.01 2.81
C GLY A 210 11.73 26.19 1.77
N PHE A 211 11.59 24.86 1.78
CA PHE A 211 12.19 23.99 0.76
C PHE A 211 11.71 24.34 -0.66
N LEU A 212 10.41 24.57 -0.86
CA LEU A 212 9.81 24.86 -2.18
C LEU A 212 10.25 26.20 -2.78
N MET A 213 10.68 27.15 -1.95
CA MET A 213 11.23 28.43 -2.40
C MET A 213 12.58 28.25 -3.12
N GLY A 214 13.47 27.39 -2.57
CA GLY A 214 14.78 27.09 -3.16
C GLY A 214 14.80 25.90 -4.11
N TYR A 215 13.79 25.03 -4.07
CA TYR A 215 13.75 23.83 -4.90
C TYR A 215 13.33 24.13 -6.34
N SER A 216 14.21 23.74 -7.26
CA SER A 216 13.92 23.68 -8.70
C SER A 216 14.10 22.24 -9.19
N PRO A 217 13.03 21.55 -9.63
CA PRO A 217 13.14 20.18 -10.14
C PRO A 217 14.02 20.07 -11.40
N LEU A 218 14.19 21.17 -12.15
CA LEU A 218 15.04 21.24 -13.33
C LEU A 218 16.53 21.31 -13.01
N ALA A 219 16.89 21.70 -11.78
CA ALA A 219 18.27 21.80 -11.34
C ALA A 219 18.76 20.54 -10.60
N VAL A 220 17.90 19.52 -10.45
CA VAL A 220 18.25 18.29 -9.73
C VAL A 220 19.18 17.44 -10.59
N GLN A 221 20.41 17.26 -10.12
CA GLN A 221 21.34 16.27 -10.65
C GLN A 221 21.15 14.96 -9.88
N LEU A 222 20.83 13.90 -10.61
CA LEU A 222 20.67 12.57 -10.05
C LEU A 222 21.98 11.78 -10.23
N PRO A 223 22.38 10.96 -9.24
CA PRO A 223 23.51 10.05 -9.44
C PRO A 223 23.20 9.05 -10.54
N ASP A 224 24.25 8.52 -11.17
CA ASP A 224 24.13 7.46 -12.17
C ASP A 224 23.94 6.10 -11.47
N THR A 225 22.75 5.87 -10.93
CA THR A 225 22.33 4.60 -10.35
C THR A 225 21.00 4.15 -10.94
N PRO A 226 20.70 2.83 -10.99
CA PRO A 226 19.50 2.33 -11.66
C PRO A 226 18.18 2.88 -11.15
N LEU A 227 18.13 3.33 -9.89
CA LEU A 227 16.90 3.78 -9.21
C LEU A 227 16.98 5.23 -8.71
N ALA A 228 17.99 6.02 -9.13
CA ALA A 228 18.18 7.39 -8.67
C ALA A 228 16.92 8.27 -8.83
N GLN A 229 16.21 8.12 -9.95
CA GLN A 229 14.97 8.84 -10.20
C GLN A 229 13.85 8.38 -9.25
N GLN A 230 13.73 7.08 -9.00
CA GLN A 230 12.71 6.52 -8.10
C GLN A 230 12.98 6.93 -6.65
N GLU A 231 14.24 6.95 -6.21
CA GLU A 231 14.64 7.50 -4.90
C GLU A 231 14.24 8.98 -4.76
N HIS A 232 14.51 9.78 -5.79
CA HIS A 232 14.12 11.18 -5.80
C HIS A 232 12.59 11.36 -5.74
N MET A 233 11.86 10.60 -6.55
CA MET A 233 10.40 10.66 -6.62
C MET A 233 9.70 10.21 -5.34
N VAL A 234 10.18 9.15 -4.69
CA VAL A 234 9.69 8.74 -3.37
C VAL A 234 9.93 9.86 -2.34
N LYS A 235 11.12 10.49 -2.36
CA LYS A 235 11.43 11.62 -1.48
C LYS A 235 10.51 12.81 -1.72
N MET A 236 10.23 13.16 -2.97
CA MET A 236 9.31 14.27 -3.30
C MET A 236 7.86 13.93 -2.95
N SER A 237 7.44 12.68 -3.13
CA SER A 237 6.11 12.21 -2.77
C SER A 237 5.86 12.25 -1.26
N LYS A 238 6.89 11.95 -0.43
CA LYS A 238 6.82 12.18 1.03
C LYS A 238 6.64 13.65 1.38
N LYS A 239 7.35 14.55 0.69
CA LYS A 239 7.18 16.00 0.87
C LYS A 239 5.79 16.46 0.45
N MET A 240 5.25 15.89 -0.62
CA MET A 240 3.88 16.13 -1.07
C MET A 240 2.87 15.67 -0.01
N ALA A 241 3.02 14.46 0.53
CA ALA A 241 2.16 13.96 1.61
C ALA A 241 2.17 14.91 2.83
N LEU A 242 3.35 15.37 3.26
CA LEU A 242 3.50 16.33 4.36
C LEU A 242 2.89 17.69 4.05
N MET A 243 3.10 18.20 2.83
CA MET A 243 2.53 19.47 2.37
C MET A 243 1.00 19.43 2.40
N ILE A 244 0.40 18.38 1.83
CA ILE A 244 -1.05 18.25 1.72
C ILE A 244 -1.70 18.05 3.09
N ALA A 245 -1.12 17.19 3.93
CA ALA A 245 -1.58 17.00 5.29
C ALA A 245 -1.45 18.30 6.12
N GLY A 246 -0.34 19.03 5.95
CA GLY A 246 -0.10 20.31 6.64
C GLY A 246 -1.10 21.39 6.23
N VAL A 247 -1.34 21.56 4.93
CA VAL A 247 -2.32 22.53 4.39
C VAL A 247 -3.74 22.21 4.90
N ALA A 248 -4.15 20.94 4.85
CA ALA A 248 -5.46 20.52 5.38
C ALA A 248 -5.58 20.74 6.90
N ALA A 249 -4.54 20.38 7.67
CA ALA A 249 -4.53 20.56 9.12
C ALA A 249 -4.53 22.04 9.52
N GLN A 250 -3.80 22.90 8.81
CA GLN A 250 -3.78 24.34 9.06
C GLN A 250 -5.13 24.99 8.78
N LYS A 251 -5.86 24.54 7.74
CA LYS A 251 -7.18 25.06 7.40
C LYS A 251 -8.26 24.65 8.40
N PHE A 252 -8.32 23.36 8.72
CA PHE A 252 -9.47 22.78 9.42
C PHE A 252 -9.23 22.53 10.91
N GLY A 253 -7.97 22.51 11.37
CA GLY A 253 -7.63 22.20 12.76
C GLY A 253 -8.24 20.89 13.24
N THR A 254 -8.92 20.93 14.39
CA THR A 254 -9.65 19.77 14.94
C THR A 254 -10.84 19.33 14.06
N GLY A 255 -11.37 20.23 13.24
CA GLY A 255 -12.43 19.97 12.28
C GLY A 255 -12.03 19.06 11.12
N LEU A 256 -10.72 18.84 10.89
CA LEU A 256 -10.21 17.97 9.82
C LEU A 256 -10.80 16.54 9.88
N THR A 257 -11.11 16.06 11.09
CA THR A 257 -11.76 14.75 11.31
C THR A 257 -13.12 14.59 10.64
N LYS A 258 -13.79 15.70 10.28
CA LYS A 258 -15.07 15.72 9.58
C LYS A 258 -14.91 15.73 8.06
N GLU A 259 -13.73 16.06 7.54
CA GLU A 259 -13.44 16.18 6.11
C GLU A 259 -12.95 14.83 5.54
N GLN A 260 -13.85 13.85 5.49
CA GLN A 260 -13.49 12.46 5.17
C GLN A 260 -12.90 12.30 3.77
N GLU A 261 -13.35 13.06 2.77
CA GLU A 261 -12.86 13.01 1.40
C GLU A 261 -11.43 13.56 1.27
N VAL A 262 -11.07 14.50 2.15
CA VAL A 262 -9.71 15.03 2.28
C VAL A 262 -8.82 14.01 2.98
N LEU A 263 -9.29 13.48 4.12
CA LEU A 263 -8.56 12.45 4.88
C LEU A 263 -8.34 11.19 4.05
N GLY A 264 -9.34 10.77 3.27
CA GLY A 264 -9.25 9.62 2.36
C GLY A 264 -8.13 9.80 1.33
N LYS A 265 -8.06 10.96 0.66
CA LYS A 265 -6.98 11.25 -0.30
C LYS A 265 -5.61 11.34 0.36
N ILE A 266 -5.53 11.94 1.55
CA ILE A 266 -4.28 11.96 2.33
C ILE A 266 -3.85 10.53 2.66
N ALA A 267 -4.79 9.67 3.08
CA ALA A 267 -4.53 8.27 3.36
C ALA A 267 -4.05 7.53 2.11
N ASP A 268 -4.70 7.71 0.96
CA ASP A 268 -4.29 7.10 -0.32
C ASP A 268 -2.87 7.53 -0.71
N ILE A 269 -2.54 8.83 -0.60
CA ILE A 269 -1.18 9.33 -0.84
C ILE A 269 -0.17 8.67 0.11
N ILE A 270 -0.48 8.58 1.41
CA ILE A 270 0.41 7.96 2.41
C ILE A 270 0.61 6.47 2.11
N MET A 271 -0.46 5.74 1.77
CA MET A 271 -0.40 4.31 1.44
C MET A 271 0.51 4.07 0.24
N GLU A 272 0.32 4.83 -0.83
CA GLU A 272 1.12 4.71 -2.04
C GLU A 272 2.59 5.10 -1.81
N VAL A 273 2.85 6.15 -1.03
CA VAL A 273 4.22 6.51 -0.62
C VAL A 273 4.88 5.39 0.18
N PHE A 274 4.15 4.76 1.10
CA PHE A 274 4.66 3.64 1.88
C PHE A 274 4.95 2.42 0.99
N ALA A 275 4.08 2.12 0.02
CA ALA A 275 4.27 1.03 -0.93
C ALA A 275 5.47 1.26 -1.86
N MET A 276 5.55 2.44 -2.48
CA MET A 276 6.67 2.84 -3.35
C MET A 276 8.01 2.75 -2.60
N GLU A 277 8.08 3.29 -1.38
CA GLU A 277 9.29 3.21 -0.57
C GLU A 277 9.64 1.76 -0.21
N SER A 278 8.66 0.95 0.17
CA SER A 278 8.90 -0.43 0.58
C SER A 278 9.47 -1.27 -0.55
N GLY A 279 8.91 -1.14 -1.76
CA GLY A 279 9.43 -1.78 -2.96
C GLY A 279 10.83 -1.27 -3.33
N LEU A 280 11.04 0.04 -3.30
CA LEU A 280 12.32 0.67 -3.58
C LEU A 280 13.42 0.19 -2.64
N LEU A 281 13.21 0.25 -1.32
CA LEU A 281 14.20 -0.15 -0.33
C LEU A 281 14.51 -1.65 -0.38
N ARG A 282 13.50 -2.49 -0.67
CA ARG A 282 13.71 -3.92 -0.92
C ARG A 282 14.61 -4.13 -2.13
N THR A 283 14.33 -3.45 -3.24
CA THR A 283 15.12 -3.57 -4.47
C THR A 283 16.55 -3.04 -4.28
N LEU A 284 16.74 -1.89 -3.63
CA LEU A 284 18.08 -1.36 -3.32
C LEU A 284 18.88 -2.33 -2.45
N LYS A 285 18.25 -2.95 -1.44
CA LYS A 285 18.89 -3.98 -0.62
C LYS A 285 19.28 -5.21 -1.46
N MET A 286 18.47 -5.60 -2.44
CA MET A 286 18.81 -6.69 -3.36
C MET A 286 19.97 -6.33 -4.29
N ILE A 287 19.99 -5.12 -4.85
CA ILE A 287 21.12 -4.61 -5.65
C ILE A 287 22.41 -4.67 -4.85
N ASN A 288 22.41 -4.14 -3.63
CA ASN A 288 23.60 -4.12 -2.76
C ASN A 288 24.10 -5.53 -2.41
N ASN A 289 23.19 -6.50 -2.23
CA ASN A 289 23.54 -7.85 -1.82
C ASN A 289 23.90 -8.79 -2.98
N GLN A 290 23.33 -8.57 -4.17
CA GLN A 290 23.32 -9.55 -5.27
C GLN A 290 23.70 -8.96 -6.63
N GLY A 291 23.81 -7.64 -6.76
CA GLY A 291 24.09 -6.93 -8.01
C GLY A 291 22.84 -6.59 -8.82
N GLU A 292 22.98 -5.62 -9.73
CA GLU A 292 21.90 -5.08 -10.55
C GLU A 292 21.28 -6.13 -11.48
N GLU A 293 22.11 -6.97 -12.11
CA GLU A 293 21.65 -8.02 -13.02
C GLU A 293 20.67 -9.00 -12.37
N LYS A 294 20.93 -9.39 -11.11
CA LYS A 294 20.03 -10.29 -10.36
C LYS A 294 18.76 -9.59 -9.90
N ALA A 295 18.81 -8.26 -9.73
CA ALA A 295 17.68 -7.45 -9.31
C ALA A 295 16.92 -6.81 -10.49
N LYS A 296 17.25 -7.14 -11.75
CA LYS A 296 16.77 -6.42 -12.94
C LYS A 296 15.25 -6.32 -13.04
N TYR A 297 14.53 -7.38 -12.71
CA TYR A 297 13.06 -7.36 -12.76
C TYR A 297 12.47 -6.54 -11.61
N GLN A 298 13.05 -6.61 -10.41
CA GLN A 298 12.64 -5.80 -9.27
C GLN A 298 12.92 -4.31 -9.51
N ILE A 299 14.00 -3.97 -10.23
CA ILE A 299 14.28 -2.63 -10.73
C ILE A 299 13.17 -2.18 -11.69
N ALA A 300 12.87 -3.00 -12.70
CA ALA A 300 11.79 -2.71 -13.66
C ALA A 300 10.43 -2.52 -12.97
N ALA A 301 10.12 -3.34 -11.95
CA ALA A 301 8.88 -3.24 -11.18
C ALA A 301 8.77 -1.92 -10.41
N VAL A 302 9.82 -1.53 -9.68
CA VAL A 302 9.86 -0.26 -8.95
C VAL A 302 9.77 0.93 -9.92
N LYS A 303 10.49 0.86 -11.03
CA LYS A 303 10.43 1.88 -12.10
C LYS A 303 9.01 2.07 -12.61
N CYS A 304 8.36 1.00 -13.06
CA CYS A 304 6.99 1.06 -13.58
C CYS A 304 6.00 1.56 -12.53
N TYR A 305 6.07 1.05 -11.30
CA TYR A 305 5.11 1.41 -10.26
C TYR A 305 5.20 2.89 -9.87
N VAL A 306 6.42 3.39 -9.66
CA VAL A 306 6.62 4.80 -9.31
C VAL A 306 6.19 5.70 -10.47
N ASP A 307 6.54 5.34 -11.73
CA ASP A 307 6.13 6.10 -12.91
C ASP A 307 4.60 6.21 -13.04
N ASP A 308 3.88 5.09 -12.84
CA ASP A 308 2.41 5.06 -12.89
C ASP A 308 1.77 5.85 -11.73
N MET A 309 2.36 5.86 -10.53
CA MET A 309 1.74 6.46 -9.34
C MET A 309 1.95 7.96 -9.21
N ILE A 310 3.05 8.53 -9.72
CA ILE A 310 3.31 9.98 -9.56
C ILE A 310 2.18 10.85 -10.12
N PRO A 311 1.63 10.61 -11.33
CA PRO A 311 0.47 11.35 -11.83
C PRO A 311 -0.77 11.22 -10.94
N GLN A 312 -1.00 10.03 -10.38
CA GLN A 312 -2.13 9.77 -9.50
C GLN A 312 -2.02 10.54 -8.17
N LEU A 313 -0.82 10.54 -7.56
CA LEU A 313 -0.52 11.33 -6.36
C LEU A 313 -0.72 12.82 -6.62
N GLU A 314 -0.23 13.31 -7.76
CA GLU A 314 -0.41 14.71 -8.16
C GLU A 314 -1.90 15.07 -8.29
N MET A 315 -2.70 14.19 -8.91
CA MET A 315 -4.14 14.39 -9.06
C MET A 315 -4.84 14.49 -7.70
N TRP A 316 -4.60 13.53 -6.78
CA TRP A 316 -5.20 13.57 -5.44
C TRP A 316 -4.76 14.81 -4.65
N ALA A 317 -3.47 15.17 -4.72
CA ALA A 317 -2.94 16.36 -4.08
C ALA A 317 -3.61 17.64 -4.60
N LYS A 318 -3.78 17.77 -5.92
CA LYS A 318 -4.49 18.90 -6.54
C LYS A 318 -5.94 19.00 -6.08
N GLN A 319 -6.64 17.87 -5.98
CA GLN A 319 -8.03 17.84 -5.50
C GLN A 319 -8.14 18.31 -4.04
N VAL A 320 -7.24 17.88 -3.17
CA VAL A 320 -7.21 18.36 -1.78
C VAL A 320 -6.94 19.86 -1.74
N VAL A 321 -5.90 20.34 -2.44
CA VAL A 321 -5.55 21.77 -2.43
C VAL A 321 -6.68 22.64 -3.00
N ALA A 322 -7.35 22.20 -4.07
CA ALA A 322 -8.48 22.92 -4.67
C ALA A 322 -9.70 23.03 -3.74
N TYR A 323 -9.88 22.04 -2.87
CA TYR A 323 -10.91 22.07 -1.83
C TYR A 323 -10.52 23.00 -0.67
N VAL A 324 -9.29 22.88 -0.17
CA VAL A 324 -8.79 23.58 1.02
C VAL A 324 -8.56 25.08 0.78
N GLU A 325 -8.00 25.43 -0.37
CA GLU A 325 -7.50 26.79 -0.67
C GLU A 325 -8.27 27.49 -1.79
N LYS A 326 -8.19 28.82 -1.83
CA LYS A 326 -8.77 29.68 -2.88
C LYS A 326 -7.78 30.78 -3.28
N GLY A 327 -8.06 31.46 -4.40
CA GLY A 327 -7.31 32.64 -4.85
C GLY A 327 -5.82 32.38 -5.09
N ASP A 328 -4.97 33.31 -4.65
CA ASP A 328 -3.52 33.21 -4.86
C ASP A 328 -2.85 32.11 -4.03
N MET A 329 -3.41 31.78 -2.87
CA MET A 329 -2.91 30.65 -2.07
C MET A 329 -3.10 29.33 -2.82
N LEU A 330 -4.27 29.13 -3.43
CA LEU A 330 -4.54 27.97 -4.29
C LEU A 330 -3.50 27.85 -5.41
N ARG A 331 -3.26 28.94 -6.16
CA ARG A 331 -2.28 28.94 -7.26
C ARG A 331 -0.87 28.59 -6.77
N THR A 332 -0.47 29.15 -5.63
CA THR A 332 0.84 28.91 -5.01
C THR A 332 1.01 27.45 -4.59
N GLN A 333 0.02 26.88 -3.90
CA GLN A 333 0.07 25.48 -3.46
C GLN A 333 0.02 24.50 -4.65
N LEU A 334 -0.79 24.78 -5.68
CA LEU A 334 -0.80 23.98 -6.91
C LEU A 334 0.54 23.99 -7.65
N ALA A 335 1.22 25.15 -7.69
CA ALA A 335 2.57 25.24 -8.23
C ALA A 335 3.57 24.40 -7.42
N GLY A 336 3.44 24.38 -6.09
CA GLY A 336 4.21 23.51 -5.21
C GLY A 336 3.99 22.02 -5.49
N VAL A 337 2.74 21.59 -5.63
CA VAL A 337 2.38 20.20 -6.00
C VAL A 337 3.02 19.83 -7.35
N LYS A 338 2.89 20.69 -8.37
CA LYS A 338 3.47 20.47 -9.69
C LYS A 338 5.00 20.38 -9.65
N LYS A 339 5.67 21.19 -8.82
CA LYS A 339 7.13 21.11 -8.63
C LYS A 339 7.54 19.76 -8.05
N LEU A 340 6.82 19.26 -7.04
CA LEU A 340 7.11 17.99 -6.37
C LEU A 340 6.79 16.77 -7.23
N ALA A 341 5.79 16.86 -8.10
CA ALA A 341 5.42 15.78 -9.02
C ALA A 341 6.22 15.77 -10.33
N ARG A 342 7.15 16.72 -10.55
CA ARG A 342 7.85 16.81 -11.83
C ARG A 342 8.89 15.69 -11.96
N TYR A 343 8.77 14.91 -13.04
CA TYR A 343 9.71 13.85 -13.40
C TYR A 343 9.78 13.68 -14.92
N GLN A 344 10.76 12.92 -15.39
CA GLN A 344 10.85 12.48 -16.78
C GLN A 344 10.23 11.07 -16.89
N PRO A 345 9.09 10.89 -17.56
CA PRO A 345 8.51 9.56 -17.73
C PRO A 345 9.46 8.60 -18.45
N ILE A 346 9.37 7.33 -18.09
CA ILE A 346 10.18 6.24 -18.67
C ILE A 346 9.39 5.45 -19.72
N ASP A 347 10.08 4.61 -20.50
CA ASP A 347 9.42 3.59 -21.32
C ASP A 347 8.93 2.41 -20.47
N ALA A 348 7.82 2.64 -19.76
CA ALA A 348 7.17 1.62 -18.93
C ALA A 348 6.56 0.48 -19.77
N VAL A 349 6.30 0.70 -21.06
CA VAL A 349 5.71 -0.34 -21.94
C VAL A 349 6.71 -1.46 -22.17
N THR A 350 7.96 -1.12 -22.51
CA THR A 350 9.03 -2.11 -22.71
C THR A 350 9.34 -2.84 -21.41
N LEU A 351 9.48 -2.12 -20.28
CA LEU A 351 9.73 -2.74 -18.98
C LEU A 351 8.61 -3.71 -18.54
N LYS A 352 7.34 -3.35 -18.78
CA LYS A 352 6.20 -4.24 -18.49
C LYS A 352 6.23 -5.49 -19.38
N ARG A 353 6.64 -5.37 -20.64
CA ARG A 353 6.81 -6.53 -21.53
C ARG A 353 7.91 -7.47 -21.03
N GLU A 354 9.06 -6.94 -20.61
CA GLU A 354 10.15 -7.75 -20.05
C GLU A 354 9.73 -8.52 -18.78
N ILE A 355 8.98 -7.87 -17.88
CA ILE A 355 8.42 -8.52 -16.70
C ILE A 355 7.45 -9.62 -17.13
N ALA A 356 6.54 -9.33 -18.07
CA ALA A 356 5.56 -10.30 -18.55
C ALA A 356 6.21 -11.51 -19.24
N ASP A 357 7.24 -11.30 -20.05
CA ASP A 357 7.96 -12.36 -20.73
C ASP A 357 8.60 -13.32 -19.72
N ARG A 358 9.19 -12.79 -18.64
CA ARG A 358 9.66 -13.63 -17.54
C ARG A 358 8.54 -14.42 -16.85
N ILE A 359 7.38 -13.82 -16.63
CA ILE A 359 6.22 -14.53 -16.03
C ILE A 359 5.81 -15.67 -16.95
N ILE A 360 5.74 -15.41 -18.26
CA ILE A 360 5.37 -16.37 -19.30
C ILE A 360 6.35 -17.55 -19.34
N ASP A 361 7.65 -17.27 -19.31
CA ASP A 361 8.70 -18.29 -19.34
C ASP A 361 8.73 -19.15 -18.05
N LEU A 362 8.46 -18.55 -16.89
CA LEU A 362 8.46 -19.23 -15.60
C LEU A 362 7.13 -19.91 -15.24
N GLU A 363 6.04 -19.53 -15.91
CA GLU A 363 4.65 -19.84 -15.55
C GLU A 363 4.30 -19.55 -14.07
N ALA A 364 4.92 -18.50 -13.52
CA ALA A 364 4.83 -18.18 -12.10
C ALA A 364 5.02 -16.68 -11.83
N TYR A 365 4.78 -16.29 -10.58
CA TYR A 365 5.15 -14.96 -10.08
C TYR A 365 6.68 -14.76 -10.18
N PRO A 366 7.18 -13.63 -10.72
CA PRO A 366 8.53 -13.59 -11.29
C PRO A 366 9.65 -13.13 -10.33
N PHE A 367 9.32 -12.73 -9.09
CA PHE A 367 10.25 -12.04 -8.18
C PHE A 367 10.78 -12.87 -7.02
#